data_AF-A0A914FBI5-F1
#
_entry.id   AF-A0A914FBI5-F1
#
_cell.length_a   1.000
_cell.length_b   1.000
_cell.length_c   1.000
_cell.angle_alpha   90.00
_cell.angle_beta   90.00
_cell.angle_gamma   90.00
#
_symmetry.space_group_name_H-M   'P 1'
#
loop_
_entity.id
_entity.type
_entity.pdbx_description
1 polymer ?
#
loop_
_entity_poly.entity_id
_entity_poly.type
_entity_poly.pdbx_seq_one_letter_code
_entity_poly.pdbx_strand_id
1 'polypeptide(L)'
;MLKIYILLIILFNASAQYSDELARRKFWTMTAVPYANNRYCTDLCFNSYEYYKTVEVNCDLMKNGSGHISALGFVKPEKVKLIAFAGPHGGDQIWADKMTTLVPYAYRVVHAHDLVPHMPFDVHPEWKYTHHTKEIWYNNTMDTGASYLECDEQESSKCSNS
;
A
#
# COMPACT_ATOMS: atom_id res chain seq x y z
N MET A 1 25.72 31.68 -37.96
CA MET A 1 26.30 30.78 -36.95
C MET A 1 25.15 30.08 -36.24
N LEU A 2 24.97 28.79 -36.49
CA LEU A 2 23.87 27.98 -35.93
C LEU A 2 24.38 27.32 -34.63
N LYS A 3 23.78 27.65 -33.49
CA LYS A 3 24.05 26.96 -32.21
C LYS A 3 22.93 25.96 -31.97
N ILE A 4 23.24 24.68 -32.16
CA ILE A 4 22.37 23.56 -31.79
C ILE A 4 22.63 23.26 -30.32
N TYR A 5 21.63 23.48 -29.47
CA TYR A 5 21.65 23.01 -28.09
C TYR A 5 21.01 21.62 -28.05
N ILE A 6 21.85 20.58 -27.99
CA ILE A 6 21.40 19.23 -27.66
C ILE A 6 21.07 19.24 -26.18
N LEU A 7 19.78 19.39 -25.85
CA LEU A 7 19.27 19.11 -24.53
C LEU A 7 19.38 17.60 -24.33
N LEU A 8 20.48 17.15 -23.73
CA LEU A 8 20.59 15.81 -23.16
C LEU A 8 19.56 15.74 -22.04
N ILE A 9 18.34 15.32 -22.36
CA ILE A 9 17.42 14.79 -21.36
C ILE A 9 18.08 13.50 -20.91
N ILE A 10 18.91 13.58 -19.87
CA ILE A 10 19.27 12.41 -19.09
C ILE A 10 17.95 11.94 -18.51
N LEU A 11 17.35 10.94 -19.16
CA LEU A 11 16.29 10.14 -18.58
C LEU A 11 16.94 9.41 -17.39
N PHE A 12 17.03 10.09 -16.25
CA PHE A 12 17.17 9.40 -14.99
C PHE A 12 15.89 8.59 -14.84
N ASN A 13 15.97 7.32 -15.25
CA ASN A 13 15.10 6.29 -14.72
C ASN A 13 15.39 6.23 -13.23
N ALA A 14 14.74 7.11 -12.46
CA ALA A 14 14.62 6.92 -11.03
C ALA A 14 13.65 5.74 -10.86
N SER A 15 14.15 4.51 -10.99
CA SER A 15 13.44 3.39 -10.41
C SER A 15 13.43 3.65 -8.90
N ALA A 16 12.25 3.88 -8.34
CA ALA A 16 12.10 3.92 -6.90
C ALA A 16 12.36 2.50 -6.39
N GLN A 17 13.59 2.22 -6.01
CA GLN A 17 14.00 0.91 -5.53
C GLN A 17 13.55 0.75 -4.09
N TYR A 18 12.84 -0.34 -3.80
CA TYR A 18 12.64 -0.75 -2.42
C TYR A 18 14.00 -1.06 -1.80
N SER A 19 14.27 -0.47 -0.63
CA SER A 19 15.40 -0.84 0.20
C SER A 19 14.94 -0.91 1.65
N ASP A 20 15.53 -1.81 2.43
CA ASP A 20 15.24 -1.88 3.86
C ASP A 20 15.54 -0.55 4.57
N GLU A 21 16.50 0.23 4.07
CA GLU A 21 16.74 1.58 4.58
C GLU A 21 15.55 2.51 4.31
N LEU A 22 15.00 2.51 3.08
CA LEU A 22 13.80 3.28 2.75
C LEU A 22 12.62 2.87 3.63
N ALA A 23 12.38 1.57 3.79
CA ALA A 23 11.31 1.04 4.63
C ALA A 23 11.49 1.49 6.09
N ARG A 24 12.67 1.25 6.68
CA ARG A 24 12.99 1.63 8.08
C ARG A 24 12.93 3.13 8.34
N ARG A 25 13.33 3.97 7.38
CA ARG A 25 13.45 5.43 7.59
C ARG A 25 12.22 6.24 7.16
N LYS A 26 11.38 5.71 6.27
CA LYS A 26 10.24 6.46 5.70
C LYS A 26 8.91 5.79 5.98
N PHE A 27 8.76 4.50 5.70
CA PHE A 27 7.45 3.82 5.81
C PHE A 27 6.96 3.75 7.25
N TRP A 28 7.83 3.42 8.21
CA TRP A 28 7.48 3.43 9.62
C TRP A 28 7.11 4.82 10.15
N THR A 29 7.76 5.87 9.65
CA THR A 29 7.33 7.22 10.01
C THR A 29 5.94 7.49 9.47
N MET A 30 5.65 7.15 8.21
CA MET A 30 4.32 7.35 7.60
C MET A 30 3.19 6.66 8.34
N THR A 31 3.44 5.48 8.93
CA THR A 31 2.44 4.79 9.75
C THR A 31 2.23 5.44 11.12
N ALA A 32 3.24 6.14 11.66
CA ALA A 32 3.15 6.86 12.93
C ALA A 32 2.55 8.28 12.80
N VAL A 33 2.66 8.93 11.63
CA VAL A 33 2.15 10.30 11.39
C VAL A 33 0.68 10.49 11.80
N PRO A 34 -0.26 9.56 11.51
CA PRO A 34 -1.67 9.72 11.91
C PRO A 34 -1.90 9.75 13.42
N TYR A 35 -0.98 9.22 14.22
CA TYR A 35 -1.13 9.06 15.67
C TYR A 35 -0.35 10.09 16.50
N ALA A 36 0.39 10.99 15.85
CA ALA A 36 1.22 12.01 16.48
C ALA A 36 0.92 13.41 15.91
N ASN A 37 1.61 14.44 16.41
CA ASN A 37 1.58 15.76 15.76
C ASN A 37 2.13 15.62 14.34
N ASN A 38 1.19 15.51 13.39
CA ASN A 38 1.42 15.02 12.04
C ASN A 38 2.58 15.73 11.34
N ARG A 39 2.67 17.06 11.50
CA ARG A 39 3.60 17.93 10.79
C ARG A 39 5.04 17.86 11.29
N TYR A 40 5.24 17.71 12.59
CA TYR A 40 6.59 17.67 13.15
C TYR A 40 7.35 16.41 12.68
N CYS A 41 6.70 15.25 12.73
CA CYS A 41 7.32 13.99 12.32
C CYS A 41 7.59 13.95 10.80
N THR A 42 6.71 14.52 9.98
CA THR A 42 6.93 14.59 8.53
C THR A 42 8.03 15.55 8.15
N ASP A 43 8.13 16.73 8.79
CA ASP A 43 9.22 17.69 8.55
C ASP A 43 10.60 17.10 8.87
N LEU A 44 10.70 16.24 9.89
CA LEU A 44 11.94 15.55 10.24
C LEU A 44 12.31 14.43 9.26
N CYS A 45 11.31 13.76 8.69
CA CYS A 45 11.53 12.56 7.90
C CYS A 45 11.46 12.79 6.40
N PHE A 46 10.89 13.88 5.89
CA PHE A 46 10.71 14.12 4.46
C PHE A 46 11.26 15.48 4.05
N ASN A 47 12.16 15.48 3.08
CA ASN A 47 12.80 16.71 2.57
C ASN A 47 11.88 17.50 1.61
N SER A 48 10.87 16.84 1.04
CA SER A 48 9.94 17.43 0.07
C SER A 48 8.63 16.66 0.11
N TYR A 49 7.57 17.31 0.60
CA TYR A 49 6.23 16.74 0.64
C TYR A 49 5.19 17.87 0.73
N GLU A 50 3.94 17.58 0.36
CA GLU A 50 2.82 18.53 0.44
C GLU A 50 1.69 17.92 1.28
N TYR A 51 1.17 18.68 2.26
CA TYR A 51 -0.05 18.32 2.96
C TYR A 51 -1.26 18.77 2.18
N TYR A 52 -2.09 17.81 1.74
CA TYR A 52 -3.33 18.13 1.04
C TYR A 52 -4.49 18.42 2.01
N LYS A 53 -4.83 17.45 2.87
CA LYS A 53 -5.91 17.56 3.86
C LYS A 53 -5.75 16.53 4.97
N THR A 54 -5.97 16.94 6.21
CA THR A 54 -6.16 16.01 7.34
C THR A 54 -7.65 15.82 7.57
N VAL A 55 -8.07 14.56 7.66
CA VAL A 55 -9.44 14.18 8.01
C VAL A 55 -9.34 13.28 9.22
N GLU A 56 -9.91 13.74 10.33
CA GLU A 56 -10.03 12.92 11.54
C GLU A 56 -11.40 12.26 11.54
N VAL A 57 -11.41 10.95 11.69
CA VAL A 57 -12.63 10.14 11.69
C VAL A 57 -12.63 9.19 12.85
N ASN A 58 -13.80 9.03 13.46
CA ASN A 58 -14.01 7.98 14.45
C ASN A 58 -13.96 6.63 13.74
N CYS A 59 -12.94 5.84 14.05
CA CYS A 59 -12.64 4.56 13.42
C CYS A 59 -13.79 3.53 13.46
N ASP A 60 -14.74 3.69 14.39
CA ASP A 60 -15.88 2.78 14.56
C ASP A 60 -17.13 3.16 13.74
N LEU A 61 -17.20 4.39 13.22
CA LEU A 61 -18.41 4.87 12.54
C LEU A 61 -18.46 4.45 11.06
N MET A 62 -17.32 4.11 10.46
CA MET A 62 -17.25 3.78 9.03
C MET A 62 -16.45 2.50 8.78
N LYS A 63 -17.13 1.44 8.35
CA LYS A 63 -16.54 0.16 7.92
C LYS A 63 -15.81 0.25 6.56
N ASN A 64 -15.06 1.32 6.32
CA ASN A 64 -14.40 1.59 5.03
C ASN A 64 -12.86 1.65 5.16
N GLY A 65 -12.31 1.51 6.37
CA GLY A 65 -10.87 1.43 6.64
C GLY A 65 -10.05 2.52 5.95
N SER A 66 -8.95 2.11 5.30
CA SER A 66 -8.02 2.98 4.58
C SER A 66 -8.59 3.61 3.29
N GLY A 67 -9.72 3.14 2.78
CA GLY A 67 -10.45 3.72 1.65
C GLY A 67 -11.26 4.98 1.98
N HIS A 68 -11.02 5.58 3.15
CA HIS A 68 -11.83 6.65 3.70
C HIS A 68 -11.90 7.91 2.84
N ILE A 69 -10.76 8.33 2.29
CA ILE A 69 -10.67 9.54 1.45
C ILE A 69 -11.50 9.41 0.17
N SER A 70 -11.65 8.19 -0.35
CA SER A 70 -12.52 7.87 -1.47
C SER A 70 -13.98 7.80 -1.03
N ALA A 71 -14.24 7.15 0.11
CA ALA A 71 -15.60 6.98 0.64
C ALA A 71 -16.30 8.31 0.96
N LEU A 72 -15.56 9.31 1.46
CA LEU A 72 -16.09 10.65 1.70
C LEU A 72 -16.10 11.55 0.46
N GLY A 73 -15.67 11.05 -0.70
CA GLY A 73 -15.66 11.80 -1.95
C GLY A 73 -14.61 12.91 -2.02
N PHE A 74 -13.59 12.91 -1.14
CA PHE A 74 -12.52 13.91 -1.20
C PHE A 74 -11.59 13.68 -2.40
N VAL A 75 -11.38 12.41 -2.76
CA VAL A 75 -10.58 12.00 -3.91
C VAL A 75 -11.36 10.93 -4.67
N LYS A 76 -11.32 10.97 -6.00
CA LYS A 76 -11.94 9.90 -6.79
C LYS A 76 -11.15 8.60 -6.60
N PRO A 77 -11.80 7.42 -6.50
CA PRO A 77 -11.13 6.13 -6.30
C PRO A 77 -9.94 5.89 -7.25
N GLU A 78 -10.05 6.30 -8.51
CA GLU A 78 -9.02 6.09 -9.54
C GLU A 78 -7.74 6.90 -9.31
N LYS A 79 -7.80 7.91 -8.43
CA LYS A 79 -6.65 8.74 -8.05
C LYS A 79 -5.96 8.26 -6.78
N VAL A 80 -6.50 7.22 -6.11
CA VAL A 80 -5.91 6.66 -4.90
C VAL A 80 -5.13 5.40 -5.25
N LYS A 81 -3.88 5.34 -4.78
CA LYS A 81 -3.03 4.16 -4.90
C LYS A 81 -2.64 3.71 -3.49
N LEU A 82 -2.96 2.46 -3.17
CA LEU A 82 -2.56 1.80 -1.94
C LEU A 82 -1.59 0.67 -2.28
N ILE A 83 -0.42 0.70 -1.65
CA ILE A 83 0.56 -0.37 -1.71
C ILE A 83 0.92 -0.74 -0.28
N ALA A 84 0.60 -1.95 0.14
CA ALA A 84 0.92 -2.49 1.45
C ALA A 84 2.01 -3.56 1.29
N PHE A 85 3.11 -3.46 2.04
CA PHE A 85 4.12 -4.51 2.10
C PHE A 85 3.82 -5.40 3.30
N ALA A 86 3.78 -6.72 3.10
CA ALA A 86 3.45 -7.67 4.16
C ALA A 86 2.13 -7.31 4.88
N GLY A 87 1.13 -6.81 4.15
CA GLY A 87 -0.12 -6.36 4.76
C GLY A 87 -0.91 -7.54 5.34
N PRO A 88 -1.28 -7.53 6.64
CA PRO A 88 -2.15 -8.55 7.25
C PRO A 88 -3.59 -8.41 6.74
N HIS A 89 -4.44 -9.41 7.00
CA HIS A 89 -5.87 -9.32 6.69
C HIS A 89 -6.46 -8.07 7.35
N GLY A 90 -7.23 -7.30 6.58
CA GLY A 90 -7.66 -5.96 7.00
C GLY A 90 -9.01 -5.92 7.69
N GLY A 91 -9.91 -6.88 7.44
CA GLY A 91 -11.26 -6.87 8.00
C GLY A 91 -12.12 -8.01 7.50
N ASP A 92 -13.44 -7.90 7.72
CA ASP A 92 -14.43 -8.86 7.24
C ASP A 92 -14.62 -8.78 5.71
N GLN A 93 -15.43 -9.69 5.17
CA GLN A 93 -15.74 -9.71 3.73
C GLN A 93 -16.35 -8.39 3.23
N ILE A 94 -17.18 -7.73 4.05
CA ILE A 94 -17.82 -6.45 3.71
C ILE A 94 -16.76 -5.36 3.54
N TRP A 95 -15.78 -5.33 4.43
CA TRP A 95 -14.63 -4.44 4.33
C TRP A 95 -13.83 -4.72 3.05
N ALA A 96 -13.54 -6.00 2.76
CA ALA A 96 -12.74 -6.39 1.59
C ALA A 96 -13.42 -5.94 0.28
N ASP A 97 -14.72 -6.20 0.12
CA ASP A 97 -15.50 -5.82 -1.06
C ASP A 97 -15.56 -4.29 -1.24
N LYS A 98 -15.70 -3.56 -0.14
CA LYS A 98 -15.65 -2.09 -0.17
C LYS A 98 -14.28 -1.58 -0.58
N MET A 99 -13.20 -2.17 -0.08
CA MET A 99 -11.85 -1.75 -0.46
C MET A 99 -11.60 -1.94 -1.97
N THR A 100 -12.09 -3.02 -2.55
CA THR A 100 -12.03 -3.25 -4.01
C THR A 100 -12.67 -2.12 -4.81
N THR A 101 -13.74 -1.52 -4.30
CA THR A 101 -14.45 -0.41 -4.98
C THR A 101 -13.87 0.97 -4.65
N LEU A 102 -13.49 1.22 -3.40
CA LEU A 102 -13.03 2.51 -2.91
C LEU A 102 -11.57 2.79 -3.29
N VAL A 103 -10.76 1.74 -3.44
CA VAL A 103 -9.35 1.83 -3.82
C VAL A 103 -9.02 0.71 -4.83
N PRO A 104 -9.45 0.84 -6.10
CA PRO A 104 -9.23 -0.20 -7.11
C PRO A 104 -7.74 -0.52 -7.36
N TYR A 105 -6.85 0.45 -7.13
CA TYR A 105 -5.41 0.26 -7.14
C TYR A 105 -4.91 -0.01 -5.71
N ALA A 106 -5.33 -1.13 -5.13
CA ALA A 106 -4.88 -1.60 -3.82
C ALA A 106 -4.13 -2.92 -3.97
N TYR A 107 -2.80 -2.85 -3.87
CA TYR A 107 -1.90 -4.00 -4.01
C TYR A 107 -1.24 -4.32 -2.67
N ARG A 108 -1.26 -5.59 -2.29
CA ARG A 108 -0.40 -6.09 -1.22
C ARG A 108 0.79 -6.81 -1.85
N VAL A 109 1.99 -6.53 -1.38
CA VAL A 109 3.22 -7.14 -1.85
C VAL A 109 3.71 -8.11 -0.79
N VAL A 110 3.83 -9.38 -1.16
CA VAL A 110 4.10 -10.48 -0.24
C VAL A 110 5.33 -11.26 -0.70
N HIS A 111 6.25 -11.50 0.22
CA HIS A 111 7.37 -12.41 0.03
C HIS A 111 6.96 -13.83 0.45
N ALA A 112 7.50 -14.86 -0.20
CA ALA A 112 7.26 -16.24 0.21
C ALA A 112 7.68 -16.51 1.66
N HIS A 113 6.90 -17.33 2.35
CA HIS A 113 7.10 -17.68 3.76
C HIS A 113 6.98 -16.51 4.76
N ASP A 114 6.44 -15.36 4.34
CA ASP A 114 6.04 -14.31 5.27
C ASP A 114 4.72 -14.70 5.95
N LEU A 115 4.73 -14.75 7.29
CA LEU A 115 3.56 -15.12 8.08
C LEU A 115 2.57 -13.95 8.25
N VAL A 116 3.03 -12.70 8.13
CA VAL A 116 2.23 -11.51 8.45
C VAL A 116 0.97 -11.39 7.57
N PRO A 117 1.03 -11.62 6.24
CA PRO A 117 -0.16 -11.60 5.39
C PRO A 117 -1.21 -12.65 5.77
N HIS A 118 -0.85 -13.68 6.51
CA HIS A 118 -1.77 -14.72 6.96
C HIS A 118 -2.35 -14.43 8.35
N MET A 119 -2.04 -13.26 8.94
CA MET A 119 -2.58 -12.80 10.21
C MET A 119 -3.71 -11.78 10.02
N PRO A 120 -4.66 -11.66 10.96
CA PRO A 120 -4.98 -12.67 11.97
C PRO A 120 -5.34 -14.01 11.33
N PHE A 121 -4.93 -15.10 11.98
CA PHE A 121 -5.29 -16.44 11.53
C PHE A 121 -6.80 -16.63 11.69
N ASP A 122 -7.40 -17.34 10.73
CA ASP A 122 -8.80 -17.75 10.79
C ASP A 122 -8.99 -18.81 11.89
N VAL A 123 -9.03 -18.36 13.14
CA VAL A 123 -9.17 -19.21 14.34
C VAL A 123 -10.63 -19.55 14.65
N HIS A 124 -11.59 -18.83 14.06
CA HIS A 124 -13.01 -19.05 14.28
C HIS A 124 -13.81 -18.95 12.97
N PRO A 125 -14.72 -19.90 12.67
CA PRO A 125 -15.49 -19.91 11.41
C PRO A 125 -16.30 -18.64 11.13
N GLU A 126 -16.71 -17.96 12.19
CA GLU A 126 -17.53 -16.73 12.11
C GLU A 126 -16.71 -15.45 11.98
N TRP A 127 -15.41 -15.49 12.26
CA TRP A 127 -14.52 -14.32 12.25
C TRP A 127 -13.46 -14.49 11.18
N LYS A 128 -13.93 -14.60 9.94
CA LYS A 128 -13.05 -14.69 8.77
C LYS A 128 -12.56 -13.30 8.41
N TYR A 129 -11.24 -13.13 8.42
CA TYR A 129 -10.62 -11.92 7.92
C TYR A 129 -10.20 -12.14 6.46
N THR A 130 -10.37 -11.11 5.64
CA THR A 130 -10.17 -11.19 4.21
C THR A 130 -9.32 -10.01 3.75
N HIS A 131 -8.43 -10.26 2.79
CA HIS A 131 -7.67 -9.22 2.10
C HIS A 131 -8.49 -8.42 1.09
N HIS A 132 -8.00 -7.23 0.75
CA HIS A 132 -8.41 -6.55 -0.48
C HIS A 132 -7.86 -7.29 -1.72
N THR A 133 -8.43 -7.06 -2.90
CA THR A 133 -8.35 -8.01 -4.03
C THR A 133 -6.97 -8.34 -4.60
N LYS A 134 -6.01 -7.40 -4.69
CA LYS A 134 -4.80 -7.65 -5.49
C LYS A 134 -3.57 -8.00 -4.67
N GLU A 135 -2.89 -9.07 -5.06
CA GLU A 135 -1.62 -9.53 -4.50
C GLU A 135 -0.52 -9.58 -5.55
N ILE A 136 0.65 -9.04 -5.21
CA ILE A 136 1.90 -9.31 -5.91
C ILE A 136 2.74 -10.24 -5.01
N TRP A 137 2.91 -11.47 -5.46
CA TRP A 137 3.63 -12.50 -4.71
C TRP A 137 4.99 -12.80 -5.31
N TYR A 138 6.01 -12.74 -4.46
CA TYR A 138 7.38 -13.07 -4.80
C TYR A 138 7.79 -14.37 -4.12
N ASN A 139 7.82 -15.45 -4.90
CA ASN A 139 8.42 -16.72 -4.48
C ASN A 139 9.92 -16.79 -4.80
N ASN A 140 10.64 -15.74 -4.40
CA ASN A 140 12.07 -15.55 -4.59
C ASN A 140 12.54 -14.42 -3.66
N THR A 141 13.78 -13.95 -3.86
CA THR A 141 14.45 -12.94 -3.03
C THR A 141 13.96 -11.50 -3.18
N MET A 142 12.97 -11.21 -4.04
CA MET A 142 12.50 -9.85 -4.35
C MET A 142 13.60 -8.91 -4.91
N ASP A 143 14.64 -9.47 -5.51
CA ASP A 143 15.71 -8.70 -6.14
C ASP A 143 15.19 -7.86 -7.32
N THR A 144 15.96 -6.84 -7.71
CA THR A 144 15.59 -6.02 -8.87
C THR A 144 15.50 -6.86 -10.14
N GLY A 145 14.34 -6.82 -10.80
CA GLY A 145 14.07 -7.64 -11.99
C GLY A 145 13.61 -9.07 -11.68
N ALA A 146 13.44 -9.42 -10.41
CA ALA A 146 12.85 -10.69 -10.03
C ALA A 146 11.41 -10.81 -10.56
N SER A 147 11.05 -12.04 -10.97
CA SER A 147 9.68 -12.35 -11.37
C SER A 147 8.74 -12.33 -10.18
N TYR A 148 7.47 -12.09 -10.44
CA TYR A 148 6.40 -12.15 -9.45
C TYR A 148 5.14 -12.76 -10.09
N LEU A 149 4.23 -13.24 -9.25
CA LEU A 149 2.89 -13.63 -9.65
C LEU A 149 1.90 -12.56 -9.19
N GLU A 150 1.06 -12.07 -10.10
CA GLU A 150 -0.08 -11.21 -9.75
C GLU A 150 -1.33 -12.07 -9.59
N CYS A 151 -1.93 -12.05 -8.40
CA CYS A 151 -3.24 -12.63 -8.14
C CYS A 151 -4.27 -11.51 -8.00
N ASP A 152 -5.30 -11.53 -8.86
CA ASP A 152 -6.43 -10.60 -8.82
C ASP A 152 -7.63 -11.25 -8.09
N GLU A 153 -7.35 -11.78 -6.89
CA GLU A 153 -8.30 -12.48 -6.03
C GLU A 153 -7.96 -12.16 -4.57
N GLN A 154 -8.98 -11.91 -3.74
CA GLN A 154 -8.79 -11.56 -2.33
C GLN A 154 -7.92 -12.60 -1.60
N GLU A 155 -8.20 -13.89 -1.75
CA GLU A 155 -7.45 -14.99 -1.10
C GLU A 155 -7.08 -16.09 -2.11
N SER A 156 -6.19 -15.81 -3.06
CA SER A 156 -5.84 -16.81 -4.08
C SER A 156 -4.96 -17.94 -3.53
N SER A 157 -5.35 -19.19 -3.76
CA SER A 157 -4.52 -20.37 -3.46
C SER A 157 -3.33 -20.55 -4.42
N LYS A 158 -3.13 -19.62 -5.37
CA LYS A 158 -2.01 -19.64 -6.31
C LYS A 158 -0.84 -18.74 -5.91
N CYS A 159 -1.07 -17.81 -4.98
CA CYS A 159 -0.07 -16.87 -4.47
C CYS A 159 0.40 -17.28 -3.07
N SER A 160 0.49 -16.37 -2.08
CA SER A 160 1.05 -16.70 -0.77
C SER A 160 0.30 -17.79 -0.02
N ASN A 161 -0.97 -18.04 -0.34
CA ASN A 161 -1.78 -19.13 0.22
C ASN A 161 -1.61 -20.49 -0.51
N SER A 162 -0.59 -20.64 -1.37
CA SER A 162 -0.28 -21.89 -2.08
C SER A 162 0.29 -22.99 -1.20
#